data_AF-A0A1G3MJK8-F1
#
_entry.id   AF-A0A1G3MJK8-F1
#
_cell.length_a   1.000
_cell.length_b   1.000
_cell.length_c   1.000
_cell.angle_alpha   90.00
_cell.angle_beta   90.00
_cell.angle_gamma   90.00
#
_symmetry.space_group_name_H-M   'P 1'
#
loop_
_entity.id
_entity.type
_entity.pdbx_description
1 polymer ?
#
loop_
_entity_poly.entity_id
_entity_poly.type
_entity_poly.pdbx_seq_one_letter_code
_entity_poly.pdbx_strand_id
1 'polypeptide(L)' 'MDTTAWQRDDQPDEEQRLCVQLMLVELGAEEASLYELFYRQRLPIAAIARLTGTAEGTIKYRLFALRKKLLRLR' A
#
# COMPACT_ATOMS: atom_id res chain seq x y z
N MET A 1 -30.14 -28.32 -4.40
CA MET A 1 -28.92 -27.80 -5.05
C MET A 1 -28.49 -26.61 -4.22
N ASP A 2 -27.59 -26.86 -3.27
CA ASP A 2 -27.14 -25.86 -2.30
C ASP A 2 -26.26 -24.80 -2.96
N THR A 3 -26.75 -23.57 -2.96
CA THR A 3 -25.98 -22.34 -3.10
C THR A 3 -25.25 -22.08 -1.79
N THR A 4 -23.99 -22.49 -1.67
CA THR A 4 -23.10 -21.97 -0.63
C THR A 4 -21.99 -21.18 -1.30
N ALA A 5 -22.28 -19.91 -1.52
CA ALA A 5 -21.29 -18.91 -1.85
C ALA A 5 -20.25 -18.86 -0.72
N TRP A 6 -19.01 -19.27 -1.00
CA TRP A 6 -17.87 -18.97 -0.15
C TRP A 6 -17.50 -17.50 -0.32
N GLN A 7 -18.36 -16.60 0.16
CA GLN A 7 -17.93 -15.23 0.42
C GLN A 7 -17.00 -15.29 1.62
N ARG A 8 -15.68 -15.31 1.36
CA ARG A 8 -14.72 -14.93 2.38
C ARG A 8 -14.97 -13.46 2.66
N ASP A 9 -15.51 -13.17 3.84
CA ASP A 9 -15.36 -11.88 4.48
C ASP A 9 -13.87 -11.65 4.78
N ASP A 10 -13.07 -11.37 3.74
CA ASP A 10 -11.66 -10.92 3.83
C ASP A 10 -11.63 -9.43 4.22
N GLN A 11 -12.54 -9.03 5.12
CA GLN A 11 -12.55 -7.68 5.66
C GLN A 11 -11.63 -7.68 6.87
N PRO A 12 -10.48 -6.97 6.85
CA PRO A 12 -9.57 -6.96 7.97
C PRO A 12 -10.32 -6.46 9.21
N ASP A 13 -10.19 -7.23 10.29
CA ASP A 13 -10.77 -6.87 11.58
C ASP A 13 -10.21 -5.53 12.07
N GLU A 14 -10.88 -4.90 13.04
CA GLU A 14 -10.54 -3.57 13.50
C GLU A 14 -9.13 -3.49 14.08
N GLU A 15 -8.66 -4.60 14.68
CA GLU A 15 -7.32 -4.75 15.23
C GLU A 15 -6.24 -4.80 14.13
N GLN A 16 -6.48 -5.53 13.04
CA GLN A 16 -5.62 -5.55 11.86
C GLN A 16 -5.53 -4.17 11.20
N ARG A 17 -6.65 -3.44 11.13
CA ARG A 17 -6.66 -2.07 10.59
C ARG A 17 -5.83 -1.13 11.48
N LEU A 18 -5.98 -1.24 12.80
CA LEU A 18 -5.23 -0.43 13.76
C LEU A 18 -3.73 -0.75 13.68
N CYS A 19 -3.34 -2.03 13.60
CA CYS A 19 -1.95 -2.46 13.40
C CYS A 19 -1.36 -1.89 12.11
N VAL A 20 -2.09 -1.96 10.99
CA VAL A 20 -1.64 -1.36 9.73
C VAL A 20 -1.51 0.15 9.86
N GLN A 21 -2.46 0.84 10.51
CA GLN A 21 -2.37 2.29 10.73
C GLN A 21 -1.15 2.67 11.58
N LEU A 22 -0.87 1.94 12.65
CA LEU A 22 0.31 2.16 13.50
C LEU A 22 1.62 1.92 12.73
N MET A 23 1.67 0.89 11.89
CA MET A 23 2.82 0.65 11.01
C MET A 23 3.03 1.78 10.00
N LEU A 24 1.95 2.43 9.55
CA LEU A 24 2.03 3.55 8.61
C LEU A 24 2.50 4.84 9.27
N VAL A 25 2.40 5.00 10.60
CA VAL A 25 2.96 6.15 11.34
C VAL A 25 4.48 6.21 11.21
N GLU A 26 5.14 5.05 11.08
CA GLU A 26 6.59 4.94 10.89
C GLU A 26 7.04 5.29 9.46
N LEU A 27 6.11 5.49 8.52
CA LEU A 27 6.43 5.94 7.17
C LEU A 27 6.64 7.45 7.14
N GLY A 28 7.73 7.90 6.51
CA GLY A 28 7.90 9.31 6.20
C GLY A 28 6.82 9.81 5.23
N ALA A 29 6.61 11.13 5.14
CA ALA A 29 5.54 11.71 4.31
C ALA A 29 5.57 11.25 2.82
N GLU A 30 6.76 11.14 2.23
CA GLU A 30 6.90 10.61 0.86
C GLU A 30 6.54 9.11 0.76
N GLU A 31 6.93 8.31 1.75
CA GLU A 31 6.64 6.88 1.80
C GLU A 31 5.15 6.61 1.98
N ALA A 32 4.50 7.36 2.88
CA ALA A 32 3.07 7.32 3.10
C ALA A 32 2.29 7.73 1.84
N SER A 33 2.75 8.78 1.14
CA SER A 33 2.15 9.20 -0.13
C SER A 33 2.29 8.11 -1.21
N LEU A 34 3.46 7.48 -1.33
CA LEU A 34 3.65 6.36 -2.25
C LEU A 34 2.81 5.14 -1.88
N TYR A 35 2.66 4.86 -0.58
CA TYR A 35 1.82 3.78 -0.10
C TYR A 35 0.37 4.00 -0.52
N GLU A 36 -0.16 5.19 -0.27
CA GLU A 36 -1.53 5.56 -0.59
C GLU A 36 -1.78 5.49 -2.11
N LEU A 37 -0.92 6.11 -2.92
CA LEU A 37 -1.10 6.13 -4.37
C LEU A 37 -0.98 4.73 -5.01
N PHE A 38 0.01 3.94 -4.60
CA PHE A 38 0.29 2.65 -5.25
C PHE A 38 -0.50 1.48 -4.66
N TYR A 39 -0.54 1.33 -3.34
CA TYR A 39 -1.17 0.17 -2.69
C TYR A 39 -2.66 0.37 -2.44
N ARG A 40 -3.08 1.56 -1.99
CA ARG A 40 -4.48 1.86 -1.67
C ARG A 40 -5.29 2.22 -2.91
N GLN A 41 -4.81 3.18 -3.70
CA GLN A 41 -5.50 3.67 -4.90
C GLN A 41 -5.16 2.87 -6.16
N ARG A 42 -4.18 1.95 -6.10
CA ARG A 42 -3.79 1.06 -7.21
C ARG A 42 -3.38 1.82 -8.47
N LEU A 43 -2.82 3.03 -8.33
CA LEU A 43 -2.39 3.82 -9.47
C LEU A 43 -1.16 3.18 -10.16
N PRO A 44 -1.11 3.18 -11.51
CA PRO A 44 0.07 2.70 -12.23
C PRO A 44 1.25 3.67 -12.02
N ILE A 45 2.46 3.12 -12.04
CA ILE A 45 3.71 3.88 -11.80
C ILE A 45 3.83 5.11 -12.70
N ALA A 46 3.46 5.00 -13.97
CA ALA A 46 3.45 6.13 -14.91
C ALA A 46 2.49 7.26 -14.51
N ALA A 47 1.34 6.94 -13.90
CA ALA A 47 0.41 7.94 -13.39
C ALA A 47 0.98 8.62 -12.14
N ILE A 48 1.56 7.85 -11.22
CA ILE A 48 2.22 8.38 -10.02
C ILE A 48 3.36 9.33 -10.43
N ALA A 49 4.21 8.92 -11.36
CA ALA A 49 5.30 9.74 -11.89
C ALA A 49 4.83 11.09 -12.43
N ARG A 50 3.72 11.11 -13.17
CA ARG A 50 3.11 12.35 -13.68
C ARG A 50 2.52 13.22 -12.56
N LEU A 51 1.83 12.61 -11.59
CA LEU A 51 1.22 13.34 -10.47
C LEU A 51 2.25 14.00 -9.56
N THR A 52 3.38 13.32 -9.31
CA THR A 52 4.41 13.79 -8.38
C THR A 52 5.57 14.49 -9.06
N GLY A 53 5.58 14.61 -10.39
CA GLY A 53 6.70 15.15 -11.17
C GLY A 53 8.01 14.36 -11.01
N THR A 54 7.92 13.09 -10.57
CA THR A 54 9.09 12.26 -10.25
C THR A 54 9.32 11.22 -11.35
N ALA A 55 10.58 10.96 -11.71
CA ALA A 55 10.90 9.96 -12.71
C ALA A 55 10.42 8.55 -12.31
N GLU A 56 9.90 7.76 -13.27
CA GLU A 56 9.41 6.40 -13.00
C GLU A 56 10.46 5.48 -12.36
N GLY A 57 11.73 5.61 -12.76
CA GLY A 57 12.83 4.85 -12.16
C GLY A 57 12.98 5.11 -10.66
N THR A 58 12.84 6.37 -10.26
CA THR A 58 12.86 6.78 -8.86
C THR A 58 11.65 6.24 -8.11
N ILE A 59 10.45 6.29 -8.70
CA ILE A 59 9.24 5.70 -8.11
C ILE A 59 9.42 4.19 -7.89
N LYS A 60 9.93 3.46 -8.89
CA LYS A 60 10.21 2.02 -8.78
C LYS A 60 11.18 1.72 -7.64
N TYR A 61 12.28 2.47 -7.56
CA TYR A 61 13.26 2.32 -6.47
C TYR A 61 12.64 2.58 -5.10
N ARG A 62 11.87 3.67 -4.96
CA ARG A 62 11.21 4.03 -3.70
C ARG A 62 10.16 3.00 -3.29
N LEU A 63 9.37 2.47 -4.22
CA LEU A 63 8.43 1.37 -3.96
C LEU A 63 9.13 0.10 -3.52
N PHE A 64 10.28 -0.23 -4.11
CA PHE A 64 11.10 -1.36 -3.67
C PHE A 64 11.62 -1.18 -2.23
N ALA A 65 12.13 0.00 -1.90
CA ALA A 65 12.58 0.33 -0.55
C ALA A 65 11.41 0.30 0.46
N LEU A 66 10.27 0.89 0.10
CA LEU A 66 9.04 0.88 0.90
C LEU A 66 8.57 -0.55 1.17
N ARG A 67 8.55 -1.42 0.15
CA ARG A 67 8.17 -2.83 0.32
C ARG A 67 9.10 -3.54 1.31
N LYS A 68 10.41 -3.28 1.25
CA LYS A 68 11.37 -3.84 2.23
C LYS A 68 11.11 -3.33 3.64
N LYS A 69 10.77 -2.05 3.80
CA LYS A 69 10.43 -1.45 5.10
C LYS A 69 9.15 -2.07 5.67
N LEU A 70 8.09 -2.18 4.88
CA LEU A 70 6.84 -2.81 5.29
C LEU A 70 7.02 -4.28 5.70
N LEU A 71 7.88 -5.03 4.99
CA LEU A 71 8.20 -6.42 5.35
C LEU A 71 8.94 -6.56 6.69
N ARG A 72 9.67 -5.52 7.13
CA ARG A 72 10.37 -5.52 8.42
C ARG A 72 9.47 -5.13 9.60
N LEU A 73 8.39 -4.43 9.32
CA LEU A 73 7.44 -4.01 10.34
C LEU A 73 6.47 -5.14 10.71
N ARG A 74 6.29 -6.13 9.82
CA ARG A 74 5.47 -7.34 10.04
C ARG A 74 6.18 -8.32 10.96
#